data_AF-A0A8T6BRR4-F1
#
_entry.id   AF-A0A8T6BRR4-F1
#
_cell.length_a   1.000
_cell.length_b   1.000
_cell.length_c   1.000
_cell.angle_alpha   90.00
_cell.angle_beta   90.00
_cell.angle_gamma   90.00
#
_symmetry.space_group_name_H-M   'P 1'
#
loop_
_entity.id
_entity.type
_entity.pdbx_description
1 polymer ?
#
loop_
_entity_poly.entity_id
_entity_poly.type
_entity_poly.pdbx_seq_one_letter_code
_entity_poly.pdbx_strand_id
1 'polypeptide(L)'
;QQIFWVNSNRPMDWDWIKAFPQSLKDEFKSMKITVNWQKAWPAVFIAFLAGLPLLLIAGLIHWRLGWLKAYQQKLASAVGSLRNDSQLNTPKAILIDLIRALPVCLIILAVGLILLTMQLNISELLWSFSKKLAIFWLVFGLCWKVLEKNGVAVRHFGMPEQQTSHWRRQIVRISLALLPIHFWSVVAELSPLHLMDDVLGQAMIFFNLLLIAFLVWPMCRESWRDKESHTMRLVTITVLSIIPIALMVLTATGYFYTTLRLSGRWIETVYLVIIWNLLYQTVLRGLSVAARRIAWRRALARRQNLVKEGAEGAEPPEEPTIALEQVNQQTLRITMLLMFALFGVMFWAIWSDLIT
;
A
#
# COMPACT_ATOMS: atom_id res chain seq x y z
N GLN A 1 -13.65 28.27 10.50
CA GLN A 1 -14.65 27.44 9.77
C GLN A 1 -14.01 27.03 8.46
N GLN A 2 -13.87 25.73 8.21
CA GLN A 2 -13.03 25.19 7.13
C GLN A 2 -13.56 25.58 5.74
N ILE A 3 -12.69 26.19 4.93
CA ILE A 3 -12.88 26.69 3.55
C ILE A 3 -13.03 25.53 2.53
N PHE A 4 -13.46 24.35 2.97
CA PHE A 4 -13.37 23.11 2.20
C PHE A 4 -14.27 23.07 0.96
N TRP A 5 -15.37 23.81 0.96
CA TRP A 5 -16.37 23.85 -0.12
C TRP A 5 -16.42 25.19 -0.84
N VAL A 6 -15.32 25.94 -0.84
CA VAL A 6 -15.19 27.15 -1.67
C VAL A 6 -14.57 26.77 -2.99
N ASN A 7 -15.12 27.32 -4.07
CA ASN A 7 -14.62 27.09 -5.41
C ASN A 7 -13.20 27.68 -5.52
N SER A 8 -12.19 26.82 -5.71
CA SER A 8 -10.80 27.28 -5.74
C SER A 8 -10.37 27.72 -7.14
N ASN A 9 -11.03 27.19 -8.17
CA ASN A 9 -10.72 27.43 -9.57
C ASN A 9 -12.01 27.67 -10.37
N ARG A 10 -11.89 28.19 -11.59
CA ARG A 10 -13.04 28.25 -12.50
C ARG A 10 -13.47 26.83 -12.91
N PRO A 11 -14.79 26.57 -13.02
CA PRO A 11 -15.29 25.33 -13.59
C PRO A 11 -14.71 25.11 -14.99
N MET A 12 -14.50 23.86 -15.39
CA MET A 12 -13.98 23.49 -16.71
C MET A 12 -15.09 23.55 -17.77
N ASP A 13 -15.68 24.73 -17.94
CA ASP A 13 -16.70 25.01 -18.95
C ASP A 13 -16.07 25.37 -20.31
N TRP A 14 -16.92 25.69 -21.30
CA TRP A 14 -16.46 26.03 -22.64
C TRP A 14 -15.55 27.28 -22.67
N ASP A 15 -15.75 28.22 -21.73
CA ASP A 15 -14.95 29.43 -21.65
C ASP A 15 -13.60 29.18 -20.98
N TRP A 16 -13.53 28.27 -20.01
CA TRP A 16 -12.28 27.74 -19.48
C TRP A 16 -11.43 27.11 -20.59
N ILE A 17 -12.02 26.30 -21.46
CA ILE A 17 -11.29 25.64 -22.57
C ILE A 17 -10.71 26.69 -23.54
N LYS A 18 -11.44 27.77 -23.83
CA LYS A 18 -10.94 28.88 -24.66
C LYS A 18 -9.80 29.65 -23.99
N ALA A 19 -9.88 29.87 -22.67
CA ALA A 19 -8.88 30.60 -21.91
C ALA A 19 -7.62 29.77 -21.59
N PHE A 20 -7.74 28.44 -21.56
CA PHE A 20 -6.69 27.50 -21.17
C PHE A 20 -5.32 27.75 -21.82
N PRO A 21 -5.20 27.94 -23.16
CA PRO A 21 -3.89 28.14 -23.78
C PRO A 21 -3.19 29.42 -23.33
N GLN A 22 -3.96 30.46 -22.97
CA GLN A 22 -3.42 31.73 -22.52
C GLN A 22 -3.01 31.64 -21.04
N SER A 23 -3.89 31.11 -20.18
CA SER A 23 -3.58 30.88 -18.76
C SER A 23 -2.34 30.00 -18.57
N LEU A 24 -2.19 28.95 -19.37
CA LEU A 24 -1.03 28.07 -19.33
C LEU A 24 0.28 28.79 -19.69
N LYS A 25 0.25 29.69 -20.69
CA LYS A 25 1.43 30.50 -21.06
C LYS A 25 1.83 31.47 -19.96
N ASP A 26 0.86 32.06 -19.27
CA ASP A 26 1.09 33.05 -18.23
C ASP A 26 1.65 32.39 -16.96
N GLU A 27 1.14 31.21 -16.61
CA GLU A 27 1.64 30.39 -15.50
C GLU A 27 3.07 29.87 -15.75
N PHE A 28 3.38 29.45 -16.98
CA PHE A 28 4.73 28.98 -17.32
C PHE A 28 5.78 30.10 -17.23
N LYS A 29 5.40 31.35 -17.55
CA LYS A 29 6.30 32.51 -17.46
C LYS A 29 6.56 32.96 -16.03
N SER A 30 5.64 32.71 -15.10
CA SER A 30 5.75 33.14 -13.70
C SER A 30 6.55 32.15 -12.83
N MET A 31 6.74 30.90 -13.28
CA MET A 31 7.59 29.91 -12.61
C MET A 31 9.07 30.31 -12.60
N LYS A 32 9.51 31.01 -11.54
CA LYS A 32 10.92 31.30 -11.26
C LYS A 32 11.37 30.55 -10.01
N ILE A 33 12.09 29.44 -10.20
CA ILE A 33 12.77 28.75 -9.11
C ILE A 33 14.08 29.50 -8.83
N THR A 34 14.11 30.30 -7.77
CA THR A 34 15.33 30.96 -7.33
C THR A 34 16.17 30.01 -6.49
N VAL A 35 17.32 29.56 -7.03
CA VAL A 35 18.30 28.75 -6.29
C VAL A 35 19.44 29.66 -5.83
N ASN A 36 19.63 29.79 -4.52
CA ASN A 36 20.77 30.52 -3.97
C ASN A 36 21.98 29.58 -3.80
N TRP A 37 22.77 29.42 -4.86
CA TRP A 37 23.93 28.51 -4.88
C TRP A 37 25.02 28.84 -3.86
N GLN A 38 25.14 30.09 -3.42
CA GLN A 38 26.17 30.53 -2.47
C GLN A 38 25.95 29.96 -1.06
N LYS A 39 24.70 29.75 -0.65
CA LYS A 39 24.34 29.15 0.65
C LYS A 39 24.15 27.62 0.57
N ALA A 40 24.00 27.07 -0.62
CA ALA A 40 23.72 25.66 -0.83
C ALA A 40 24.91 24.75 -0.49
N TRP A 41 26.15 25.15 -0.82
CA TRP A 41 27.32 24.26 -0.70
C TRP A 41 27.64 23.83 0.75
N PRO A 42 27.70 24.73 1.74
CA PRO A 42 27.94 24.33 3.14
C PRO A 42 26.78 23.51 3.72
N ALA A 43 25.55 23.84 3.33
CA ALA A 43 24.35 23.15 3.80
C ALA A 43 24.27 21.72 3.25
N VAL A 44 24.63 21.51 1.98
CA VAL A 44 24.68 20.18 1.35
C VAL A 44 25.68 19.26 2.07
N PHE A 45 26.82 19.78 2.55
CA PHE A 45 27.78 18.96 3.28
C PHE A 45 27.23 18.47 4.63
N ILE A 46 26.60 19.36 5.41
CA ILE A 46 25.95 19.01 6.69
C ILE A 46 24.82 18.00 6.44
N ALA A 47 24.05 18.20 5.37
CA ALA A 47 22.94 17.33 5.02
C ALA A 47 23.37 15.96 4.50
N PHE A 48 24.46 15.91 3.75
CA PHE A 48 25.09 14.66 3.36
C PHE A 48 25.52 13.89 4.60
N LEU A 49 26.15 14.57 5.58
CA LEU A 49 26.54 13.95 6.85
C LEU A 49 25.32 13.46 7.65
N ALA A 50 24.22 14.22 7.67
CA ALA A 50 22.98 13.82 8.32
C ALA A 50 22.26 12.67 7.59
N GLY A 51 22.38 12.59 6.26
CA GLY A 51 21.83 11.52 5.42
C GLY A 51 22.70 10.27 5.36
N LEU A 52 23.98 10.38 5.72
CA LEU A 52 24.97 9.30 5.64
C LEU A 52 24.56 8.05 6.45
N PRO A 53 24.04 8.14 7.69
CA PRO A 53 23.52 6.98 8.40
C PRO A 53 22.40 6.24 7.63
N LEU A 54 21.48 6.98 7.00
CA LEU A 54 20.39 6.39 6.20
C LEU A 54 20.95 5.64 4.99
N LEU A 55 21.94 6.23 4.30
CA LEU A 55 22.59 5.63 3.14
C LEU A 55 23.43 4.41 3.54
N LEU A 56 24.12 4.44 4.68
CA LEU A 56 24.87 3.30 5.21
C LEU A 56 23.94 2.14 5.54
N ILE A 57 22.79 2.39 6.18
CA ILE A 57 21.80 1.35 6.46
C ILE A 57 21.22 0.78 5.15
N ALA A 58 20.92 1.64 4.18
CA ALA A 58 20.46 1.20 2.85
C ALA A 58 21.51 0.32 2.15
N GLY A 59 22.79 0.71 2.20
CA GLY A 59 23.91 -0.04 1.65
C GLY A 59 24.12 -1.38 2.36
N LEU A 60 24.03 -1.42 3.69
CA LEU A 60 24.12 -2.64 4.49
C LEU A 60 23.01 -3.64 4.13
N ILE A 61 21.78 -3.16 4.01
CA ILE A 61 20.65 -3.99 3.59
C ILE A 61 20.89 -4.50 2.16
N HIS A 62 21.35 -3.63 1.25
CA HIS A 62 21.66 -4.00 -0.13
C HIS A 62 22.72 -5.12 -0.18
N TRP A 63 23.79 -4.98 0.59
CA TRP A 63 24.85 -5.99 0.69
C TRP A 63 24.33 -7.34 1.23
N ARG A 64 23.41 -7.31 2.21
CA ARG A 64 22.79 -8.50 2.79
C ARG A 64 21.60 -9.06 1.98
N LEU A 65 21.28 -8.51 0.80
CA LEU A 65 20.14 -8.95 -0.01
C LEU A 65 20.21 -10.43 -0.40
N GLY A 66 21.40 -10.94 -0.73
CA GLY A 66 21.58 -12.36 -1.08
C GLY A 66 21.21 -13.28 0.08
N TRP A 67 21.66 -12.94 1.29
CA TRP A 67 21.33 -13.67 2.51
C TRP A 67 19.84 -13.58 2.85
N LEU A 68 19.23 -12.40 2.74
CA LEU A 68 17.79 -12.20 3.00
C LEU A 68 16.94 -13.06 2.06
N LYS A 69 17.29 -13.12 0.77
CA LYS A 69 16.61 -13.97 -0.22
C LYS A 69 16.78 -15.46 0.10
N ALA A 70 17.98 -15.90 0.45
CA ALA A 70 18.23 -17.30 0.82
C ALA A 70 17.44 -17.71 2.08
N TYR A 71 17.39 -16.83 3.08
CA TYR A 71 16.60 -17.07 4.29
C TYR A 71 15.09 -17.11 4.00
N GLN A 72 14.60 -16.23 3.13
CA GLN A 72 13.21 -16.24 2.68
C GLN A 72 12.86 -17.54 1.94
N GLN A 73 13.75 -18.04 1.08
CA GLN A 73 13.58 -19.35 0.42
C GLN A 73 13.53 -20.51 1.43
N LYS A 74 14.37 -20.47 2.47
CA LYS A 74 14.34 -21.46 3.57
C LYS A 74 13.01 -21.45 4.32
N LEU A 75 12.44 -20.27 4.58
CA LEU A 75 11.11 -20.14 5.17
C LEU A 75 10.04 -20.71 4.22
N ALA A 76 10.12 -20.40 2.93
CA ALA A 76 9.18 -20.88 1.92
C ALA A 76 9.23 -22.41 1.75
N SER A 77 10.42 -23.03 1.82
CA SER A 77 10.56 -24.49 1.74
C SER A 77 10.04 -25.21 2.99
N ALA A 78 9.96 -24.53 4.13
CA ALA A 78 9.38 -25.09 5.34
C ALA A 78 7.84 -25.09 5.32
N VAL A 79 7.22 -24.32 4.43
CA VAL A 79 5.75 -24.22 4.30
C VAL A 79 5.20 -25.55 3.80
N GLY A 80 4.20 -26.09 4.50
CA GLY A 80 3.59 -27.38 4.16
C GLY A 80 4.25 -28.60 4.82
N SER A 81 5.43 -28.44 5.43
CA SER A 81 6.02 -29.49 6.28
C SER A 81 5.34 -29.50 7.66
N LEU A 82 4.71 -30.61 8.03
CA LEU A 82 4.05 -30.79 9.34
C LEU A 82 4.97 -30.49 10.55
N ARG A 83 6.27 -30.76 10.43
CA ARG A 83 7.25 -30.58 11.51
C ARG A 83 7.83 -29.17 11.55
N ASN A 84 8.08 -28.57 10.38
CA ASN A 84 8.86 -27.32 10.25
C ASN A 84 8.00 -26.08 9.99
N ASP A 85 6.71 -26.22 9.64
CA ASP A 85 5.82 -25.09 9.37
C ASP A 85 5.27 -24.47 10.65
N SER A 86 5.58 -23.19 10.90
CA SER A 86 5.15 -22.43 12.08
C SER A 86 4.35 -21.20 11.67
N GLN A 87 3.41 -20.78 12.52
CA GLN A 87 2.60 -19.57 12.33
C GLN A 87 3.46 -18.31 12.11
N LEU A 88 4.65 -18.26 12.71
CA LEU A 88 5.58 -17.13 12.61
C LEU A 88 6.39 -17.11 11.30
N ASN A 89 6.36 -18.17 10.50
CA ASN A 89 7.13 -18.23 9.25
C ASN A 89 6.62 -17.20 8.23
N THR A 90 5.31 -17.00 8.15
CA THR A 90 4.69 -16.02 7.22
C THR A 90 4.93 -14.57 7.65
N PRO A 91 4.70 -14.15 8.92
CA PRO A 91 5.08 -12.82 9.39
C PRO A 91 6.58 -12.52 9.23
N LYS A 92 7.46 -13.51 9.48
CA LYS A 92 8.90 -13.35 9.24
C LYS A 92 9.23 -13.12 7.78
N ALA A 93 8.59 -13.85 6.86
CA ALA A 93 8.79 -13.65 5.43
C ALA A 93 8.34 -12.24 4.97
N ILE A 94 7.20 -11.76 5.48
CA ILE A 94 6.71 -10.40 5.22
C ILE A 94 7.66 -9.34 5.78
N LEU A 95 8.20 -9.56 7.00
CA LEU A 95 9.18 -8.66 7.59
C LEU A 95 10.46 -8.58 6.73
N ILE A 96 10.89 -9.70 6.15
CA ILE A 96 12.02 -9.70 5.22
C ILE A 96 11.69 -8.91 3.94
N ASP A 97 10.50 -9.07 3.38
CA ASP A 97 10.06 -8.28 2.22
C ASP A 97 9.99 -6.78 2.55
N LEU A 98 9.57 -6.42 3.77
CA LEU A 98 9.60 -5.05 4.27
C LEU A 98 11.03 -4.52 4.34
N ILE A 99 11.95 -5.27 4.96
CA ILE A 99 13.38 -4.91 5.04
C ILE A 99 13.97 -4.74 3.64
N ARG A 100 13.61 -5.61 2.68
CA ARG A 100 14.07 -5.53 1.28
C ARG A 100 13.52 -4.30 0.53
N ALA A 101 12.44 -3.67 1.02
CA ALA A 101 11.85 -2.45 0.44
C ALA A 101 12.41 -1.16 1.06
N LEU A 102 12.95 -1.22 2.28
CA LEU A 102 13.49 -0.07 3.01
C LEU A 102 14.61 0.72 2.29
N PRO A 103 15.57 0.11 1.56
CA PRO A 103 16.71 0.85 1.01
C PRO A 103 16.30 2.05 0.15
N VAL A 104 15.27 1.89 -0.68
CA VAL A 104 14.78 2.98 -1.53
C VAL A 104 14.10 4.06 -0.70
N CYS A 105 13.35 3.68 0.34
CA CYS A 105 12.72 4.64 1.25
C CYS A 105 13.78 5.49 1.97
N LEU A 106 14.87 4.87 2.42
CA LEU A 106 15.99 5.54 3.07
C LEU A 106 16.72 6.50 2.13
N ILE A 107 16.89 6.12 0.86
CA ILE A 107 17.47 7.00 -0.17
C ILE A 107 16.55 8.21 -0.42
N ILE A 108 15.23 7.99 -0.56
CA ILE A 108 14.25 9.08 -0.74
C ILE A 108 14.31 10.06 0.44
N LEU A 109 14.36 9.54 1.68
CA LEU A 109 14.49 10.38 2.87
C LEU A 109 15.82 11.12 2.92
N ALA A 110 16.94 10.47 2.58
CA ALA A 110 18.25 11.11 2.52
C ALA A 110 18.28 12.26 1.50
N VAL A 111 17.72 12.04 0.30
CA VAL A 111 17.58 13.10 -0.72
C VAL A 111 16.66 14.21 -0.22
N GLY A 112 15.54 13.86 0.41
CA GLY A 112 14.63 14.84 1.02
C GLY A 112 15.29 15.71 2.08
N LEU A 113 16.15 15.13 2.93
CA LEU A 113 16.92 15.88 3.93
C LEU A 113 17.92 16.84 3.28
N ILE A 114 18.60 16.41 2.22
CA ILE A 114 19.49 17.29 1.45
C ILE A 114 18.69 18.47 0.89
N LEU A 115 17.57 18.21 0.23
CA LEU A 115 16.71 19.27 -0.32
C LEU A 115 16.16 20.21 0.75
N LEU A 116 15.87 19.71 1.96
CA LEU A 116 15.44 20.54 3.10
C LEU A 116 16.53 21.54 3.50
N THR A 117 17.76 21.06 3.67
CA THR A 117 18.88 21.89 4.13
C THR A 117 19.36 22.90 3.09
N MET A 118 19.09 22.68 1.80
CA MET A 118 19.44 23.64 0.73
C MET A 118 18.70 24.99 0.84
N GLN A 119 17.72 25.12 1.75
CA GLN A 119 16.98 26.36 2.02
C GLN A 119 16.40 27.01 0.75
N LEU A 120 15.89 26.18 -0.16
CA LEU A 120 15.11 26.60 -1.31
C LEU A 120 13.74 27.09 -0.82
N ASN A 121 13.08 27.96 -1.60
CA ASN A 121 11.71 28.41 -1.31
C ASN A 121 10.69 27.24 -1.20
N ILE A 122 11.02 26.08 -1.78
CA ILE A 122 10.20 24.86 -1.79
C ILE A 122 10.79 23.72 -0.92
N SER A 123 11.81 24.00 -0.10
CA SER A 123 12.50 22.96 0.68
C SER A 123 11.59 22.21 1.65
N GLU A 124 10.67 22.90 2.32
CA GLU A 124 9.68 22.27 3.21
C GLU A 124 8.70 21.38 2.44
N LEU A 125 8.27 21.83 1.26
CA LEU A 125 7.41 21.07 0.36
C LEU A 125 8.11 19.80 -0.11
N LEU A 126 9.35 19.90 -0.57
CA LEU A 126 10.17 18.75 -1.01
C LEU A 126 10.41 17.76 0.13
N TRP A 127 10.66 18.24 1.35
CA TRP A 127 10.81 17.38 2.52
C TRP A 127 9.52 16.63 2.87
N SER A 128 8.39 17.34 2.91
CA SER A 128 7.08 16.73 3.19
C SER A 128 6.72 15.72 2.11
N PHE A 129 6.97 16.06 0.85
CA PHE A 129 6.79 15.14 -0.27
C PHE A 129 7.68 13.91 -0.16
N SER A 130 8.98 14.05 0.17
CA SER A 130 9.87 12.91 0.38
C SER A 130 9.40 11.99 1.51
N LYS A 131 8.89 12.52 2.63
CA LYS A 131 8.30 11.71 3.70
C LYS A 131 7.10 10.91 3.20
N LYS A 132 6.14 11.56 2.53
CA LYS A 132 4.96 10.88 1.99
C LYS A 132 5.34 9.90 0.88
N LEU A 133 6.35 10.20 0.07
CA LEU A 133 6.85 9.35 -1.01
C LEU A 133 7.58 8.11 -0.45
N ALA A 134 8.29 8.25 0.66
CA ALA A 134 8.91 7.11 1.35
C ALA A 134 7.85 6.13 1.87
N ILE A 135 6.76 6.63 2.48
CA ILE A 135 5.64 5.78 2.93
C ILE A 135 4.95 5.13 1.72
N PHE A 136 4.68 5.91 0.66
CA PHE A 136 4.13 5.42 -0.60
C PHE A 136 4.97 4.24 -1.13
N TRP A 137 6.29 4.43 -1.22
CA TRP A 137 7.20 3.39 -1.71
C TRP A 137 7.26 2.19 -0.78
N LEU A 138 7.19 2.38 0.53
CA LEU A 138 7.20 1.28 1.50
C LEU A 138 6.00 0.36 1.30
N VAL A 139 4.79 0.92 1.17
CA VAL A 139 3.54 0.16 1.02
C VAL A 139 3.50 -0.54 -0.35
N PHE A 140 3.71 0.20 -1.44
CA PHE A 140 3.67 -0.38 -2.78
C PHE A 140 4.85 -1.30 -3.06
N GLY A 141 6.04 -0.96 -2.56
CA GLY A 141 7.24 -1.79 -2.63
C GLY A 141 7.08 -3.10 -1.88
N LEU A 142 6.52 -3.08 -0.65
CA LEU A 142 6.18 -4.30 0.08
C LEU A 142 5.22 -5.18 -0.70
N CYS A 143 4.13 -4.60 -1.22
CA CYS A 143 3.14 -5.34 -1.99
C CYS A 143 3.76 -5.97 -3.26
N TRP A 144 4.61 -5.22 -3.97
CA TRP A 144 5.34 -5.71 -5.14
C TRP A 144 6.30 -6.86 -4.81
N LYS A 145 6.93 -6.86 -3.63
CA LYS A 145 7.81 -7.95 -3.14
C LYS A 145 7.00 -9.17 -2.72
N VAL A 146 5.87 -8.99 -2.02
CA VAL A 146 4.97 -10.07 -1.63
C VAL A 146 4.42 -10.82 -2.86
N LEU A 147 4.14 -10.09 -3.95
CA LEU A 147 3.68 -10.61 -5.24
C LEU A 147 4.81 -11.12 -6.15
N GLU A 148 6.06 -11.19 -5.68
CA GLU A 148 7.18 -11.72 -6.46
C GLU A 148 6.97 -13.21 -6.80
N LYS A 149 7.64 -13.69 -7.87
CA LYS A 149 7.64 -15.12 -8.21
C LYS A 149 8.21 -15.92 -7.04
N ASN A 150 7.52 -16.98 -6.61
CA ASN A 150 7.84 -17.71 -5.38
C ASN A 150 7.84 -16.84 -4.09
N GLY A 151 7.24 -15.65 -4.12
CA GLY A 151 7.08 -14.78 -2.98
C GLY A 151 6.03 -15.31 -1.99
N VAL A 152 5.74 -14.50 -0.97
CA VAL A 152 4.81 -14.86 0.11
C VAL A 152 3.41 -15.17 -0.45
N ALA A 153 2.94 -14.42 -1.44
CA ALA A 153 1.61 -14.64 -2.05
C ALA A 153 1.46 -16.04 -2.67
N VAL A 154 2.48 -16.51 -3.39
CA VAL A 154 2.44 -17.83 -4.03
C VAL A 154 2.70 -18.94 -3.02
N ARG A 155 3.79 -18.83 -2.24
CA ARG A 155 4.26 -19.95 -1.40
C ARG A 155 3.52 -20.08 -0.07
N HIS A 156 3.14 -18.97 0.56
CA HIS A 156 2.48 -19.01 1.87
C HIS A 156 0.96 -18.96 1.75
N PHE A 157 0.43 -18.09 0.88
CA PHE A 157 -1.01 -17.94 0.68
C PHE A 157 -1.59 -18.88 -0.39
N GLY A 158 -0.75 -19.50 -1.23
CA GLY A 158 -1.22 -20.44 -2.25
C GLY A 158 -1.89 -19.76 -3.44
N MET A 159 -1.61 -18.47 -3.69
CA MET A 159 -2.21 -17.75 -4.82
C MET A 159 -1.63 -18.22 -6.16
N PRO A 160 -2.44 -18.32 -7.23
CA PRO A 160 -1.97 -18.72 -8.56
C PRO A 160 -0.90 -17.76 -9.10
N GLU A 161 0.18 -18.30 -9.66
CA GLU A 161 1.31 -17.49 -10.17
C GLU A 161 0.92 -16.55 -11.31
N GLN A 162 -0.01 -16.97 -12.17
CA GLN A 162 -0.50 -16.13 -13.26
C GLN A 162 -1.24 -14.90 -12.73
N GLN A 163 -2.03 -15.08 -11.65
CA GLN A 163 -2.76 -14.00 -11.02
C GLN A 163 -1.79 -13.03 -10.33
N THR A 164 -0.85 -13.52 -9.52
CA THR A 164 0.12 -12.63 -8.84
C THR A 164 0.99 -11.84 -9.83
N SER A 165 1.38 -12.44 -10.95
CA SER A 165 2.08 -11.78 -12.06
C SER A 165 1.26 -10.64 -12.70
N HIS A 166 -0.04 -10.86 -12.93
CA HIS A 166 -0.93 -9.83 -13.44
C HIS A 166 -1.05 -8.65 -12.45
N TRP A 167 -1.34 -8.95 -11.19
CA TRP A 167 -1.51 -7.94 -10.13
C TRP A 167 -0.21 -7.15 -9.88
N ARG A 168 0.94 -7.80 -9.97
CA ARG A 168 2.25 -7.13 -9.85
C ARG A 168 2.55 -6.14 -10.98
N ARG A 169 1.99 -6.34 -12.18
CA ARG A 169 2.11 -5.36 -13.27
C ARG A 169 1.13 -4.20 -13.08
N GLN A 170 -0.09 -4.50 -12.65
CA GLN A 170 -1.11 -3.48 -12.41
C GLN A 170 -0.72 -2.55 -11.25
N ILE A 171 -0.16 -3.09 -10.17
CA ILE A 171 0.24 -2.27 -9.03
C ILE A 171 1.31 -1.24 -9.41
N VAL A 172 2.23 -1.58 -10.32
CA VAL A 172 3.24 -0.64 -10.83
C VAL A 172 2.59 0.45 -11.69
N ARG A 173 1.66 0.09 -12.56
CA ARG A 173 0.95 1.07 -13.41
C ARG A 173 0.13 2.04 -12.56
N ILE A 174 -0.63 1.51 -11.61
CA ILE A 174 -1.45 2.31 -10.69
C ILE A 174 -0.55 3.16 -9.80
N SER A 175 0.53 2.61 -9.25
CA SER A 175 1.44 3.38 -8.40
C SER A 175 2.08 4.54 -9.17
N LEU A 176 2.52 4.32 -10.40
CA LEU A 176 3.06 5.40 -11.23
C LEU A 176 2.01 6.48 -11.52
N ALA A 177 0.77 6.07 -11.78
CA ALA A 177 -0.34 7.00 -12.01
C ALA A 177 -0.72 7.79 -10.75
N LEU A 178 -0.47 7.28 -9.53
CA LEU A 178 -0.75 7.97 -8.27
C LEU A 178 0.28 9.05 -7.90
N LEU A 179 1.50 9.00 -8.44
CA LEU A 179 2.57 9.94 -8.07
C LEU A 179 2.21 11.43 -8.31
N PRO A 180 1.59 11.81 -9.46
CA PRO A 180 1.15 13.19 -9.68
C PRO A 180 0.14 13.69 -8.65
N ILE A 181 -0.91 12.92 -8.38
CA ILE A 181 -1.89 13.25 -7.33
C ILE A 181 -1.22 13.35 -5.97
N HIS A 182 -0.27 12.46 -5.68
CA HIS A 182 0.43 12.46 -4.41
C HIS A 182 1.23 13.75 -4.21
N PHE A 183 1.93 14.22 -5.25
CA PHE A 183 2.64 15.50 -5.20
C PHE A 183 1.68 16.67 -5.01
N TRP A 184 0.64 16.78 -5.85
CA TRP A 184 -0.31 17.89 -5.78
C TRP A 184 -1.10 17.89 -4.46
N SER A 185 -1.34 16.73 -3.85
CA SER A 185 -1.93 16.64 -2.52
C SER A 185 -1.03 17.24 -1.43
N VAL A 186 0.31 17.12 -1.56
CA VAL A 186 1.26 17.79 -0.66
C VAL A 186 1.28 19.31 -0.90
N VAL A 187 1.23 19.74 -2.17
CA VAL A 187 1.10 21.16 -2.52
C VAL A 187 -0.16 21.75 -1.87
N ALA A 188 -1.28 21.04 -1.94
CA ALA A 188 -2.54 21.48 -1.34
C ALA A 188 -2.47 21.64 0.18
N GLU A 189 -1.72 20.77 0.85
CA GLU A 189 -1.59 20.81 2.31
C GLU A 189 -0.69 21.94 2.80
N LEU A 190 0.41 22.23 2.09
CA LEU A 190 1.42 23.20 2.53
C LEU A 190 1.28 24.58 1.88
N SER A 191 0.58 24.67 0.75
CA SER A 191 0.53 25.88 -0.08
C SER A 191 -0.84 26.04 -0.74
N PRO A 192 -1.94 26.15 0.04
CA PRO A 192 -3.29 26.24 -0.50
C PRO A 192 -3.51 27.46 -1.40
N LEU A 193 -2.81 28.56 -1.13
CA LEU A 193 -2.88 29.79 -1.94
C LEU A 193 -2.32 29.61 -3.36
N HIS A 194 -1.33 28.72 -3.55
CA HIS A 194 -0.77 28.43 -4.87
C HIS A 194 -1.74 27.67 -5.78
N LEU A 195 -2.80 27.10 -5.22
CA LEU A 195 -3.81 26.37 -5.98
C LEU A 195 -4.93 27.27 -6.52
N MET A 196 -5.04 28.51 -6.02
CA MET A 196 -6.05 29.45 -6.52
C MET A 196 -5.71 29.81 -7.96
N ASP A 197 -6.65 29.57 -8.87
CA ASP A 197 -6.48 29.77 -10.32
C ASP A 197 -5.33 28.94 -10.96
N ASP A 198 -4.89 27.85 -10.34
CA ASP A 198 -3.93 26.87 -10.92
C ASP A 198 -4.60 26.02 -12.00
N VAL A 199 -4.64 26.56 -13.23
CA VAL A 199 -5.29 25.96 -14.39
C VAL A 199 -4.51 24.72 -14.87
N LEU A 200 -3.17 24.76 -14.82
CA LEU A 200 -2.32 23.64 -15.22
C LEU A 200 -2.50 22.44 -14.28
N GLY A 201 -2.44 22.67 -12.98
CA GLY A 201 -2.66 21.65 -11.96
C GLY A 201 -4.06 21.04 -12.06
N GLN A 202 -5.09 21.86 -12.26
CA GLN A 202 -6.47 21.40 -12.44
C GLN A 202 -6.60 20.44 -13.63
N ALA A 203 -6.04 20.82 -14.79
CA ALA A 203 -6.05 19.98 -15.99
C ALA A 203 -5.24 18.69 -15.80
N MET A 204 -4.03 18.80 -15.25
CA MET A 204 -3.13 17.68 -15.00
C MET A 204 -3.78 16.64 -14.09
N ILE A 205 -4.44 17.08 -13.02
CA ILE A 205 -5.11 16.20 -12.06
C ILE A 205 -6.37 15.58 -12.65
N PHE A 206 -7.15 16.33 -13.44
CA PHE A 206 -8.29 15.78 -14.16
C PHE A 206 -7.88 14.62 -15.08
N PHE A 207 -6.87 14.82 -15.94
CA PHE A 207 -6.38 13.75 -16.81
C PHE A 207 -5.70 12.61 -16.06
N ASN A 208 -5.03 12.90 -14.94
CA ASN A 208 -4.45 11.87 -14.09
C ASN A 208 -5.52 10.99 -13.41
N LEU A 209 -6.62 11.58 -12.92
CA LEU A 209 -7.77 10.85 -12.39
C LEU A 209 -8.45 10.01 -13.47
N LEU A 210 -8.58 10.52 -14.69
CA LEU A 210 -9.08 9.77 -15.83
C LEU A 210 -8.20 8.55 -16.14
N LEU A 211 -6.87 8.73 -16.14
CA LEU A 211 -5.91 7.63 -16.32
C LEU A 211 -6.06 6.57 -15.23
N ILE A 212 -6.21 6.97 -13.97
CA ILE A 212 -6.41 6.04 -12.85
C ILE A 212 -7.73 5.27 -13.01
N ALA A 213 -8.83 5.96 -13.33
CA ALA A 213 -10.12 5.33 -13.57
C ALA A 213 -10.03 4.27 -14.69
N PHE A 214 -9.31 4.58 -15.78
CA PHE A 214 -9.04 3.64 -16.86
C PHE A 214 -8.18 2.45 -16.43
N LEU A 215 -7.12 2.67 -15.64
CA LEU A 215 -6.23 1.61 -15.17
C LEU A 215 -6.90 0.66 -14.16
N VAL A 216 -7.85 1.16 -13.37
CA VAL A 216 -8.59 0.37 -12.37
C VAL A 216 -9.72 -0.42 -13.02
N TRP A 217 -10.29 0.05 -14.14
CA TRP A 217 -11.42 -0.59 -14.83
C TRP A 217 -11.27 -2.11 -15.11
N PRO A 218 -10.12 -2.61 -15.63
CA PRO A 218 -9.91 -4.05 -15.79
C PRO A 218 -10.07 -4.83 -14.50
N MET A 219 -9.63 -4.28 -13.36
CA MET A 219 -9.72 -4.93 -12.05
C MET A 219 -11.18 -5.01 -11.58
N CYS A 220 -11.99 -3.98 -11.82
CA CYS A 220 -13.44 -4.00 -11.55
C CYS A 220 -14.11 -5.09 -12.38
N ARG A 221 -13.83 -5.08 -13.69
CA ARG A 221 -14.44 -6.01 -14.64
C ARG A 221 -14.12 -7.47 -14.32
N GLU A 222 -12.88 -7.76 -13.95
CA GLU A 222 -12.48 -9.09 -13.50
C GLU A 222 -13.20 -9.49 -12.20
N SER A 223 -13.21 -8.61 -11.20
CA SER A 223 -13.86 -8.90 -9.92
C SER A 223 -15.39 -9.05 -10.04
N TRP A 224 -16.05 -8.29 -10.91
CA TRP A 224 -17.49 -8.39 -11.16
C TRP A 224 -17.90 -9.66 -11.92
N ARG A 225 -17.00 -10.23 -12.74
CA ARG A 225 -17.26 -11.46 -13.49
C ARG A 225 -16.99 -12.72 -12.67
N ASP A 226 -16.19 -12.60 -11.62
CA ASP A 226 -15.85 -13.70 -10.72
C ASP A 226 -17.02 -13.97 -9.73
N LYS A 227 -17.86 -14.96 -10.07
CA LYS A 227 -19.04 -15.36 -9.29
C LYS A 227 -18.68 -15.97 -7.92
N GLU A 228 -17.46 -16.44 -7.73
CA GLU A 228 -16.97 -16.95 -6.44
C GLU A 228 -16.23 -15.89 -5.62
N SER A 229 -16.20 -14.64 -6.08
CA SER A 229 -15.51 -13.58 -5.35
C SER A 229 -16.17 -13.32 -3.99
N HIS A 230 -15.38 -13.41 -2.92
CA HIS A 230 -15.81 -12.99 -1.59
C HIS A 230 -16.40 -11.57 -1.68
N THR A 231 -17.66 -11.39 -1.27
CA THR A 231 -18.43 -10.13 -1.33
C THR A 231 -17.63 -8.92 -0.86
N MET A 232 -16.79 -9.10 0.15
CA MET A 232 -15.91 -8.05 0.68
C MET A 232 -14.92 -7.50 -0.36
N ARG A 233 -14.30 -8.37 -1.18
CA ARG A 233 -13.35 -7.97 -2.23
C ARG A 233 -14.07 -7.18 -3.32
N LEU A 234 -15.27 -7.62 -3.68
CA LEU A 234 -16.13 -6.97 -4.66
C LEU A 234 -16.49 -5.55 -4.24
N VAL A 235 -16.99 -5.38 -3.02
CA VAL A 235 -17.37 -4.08 -2.44
C VAL A 235 -16.15 -3.16 -2.37
N THR A 236 -15.03 -3.66 -1.84
CA THR A 236 -13.79 -2.88 -1.71
C THR A 236 -13.30 -2.34 -3.06
N ILE A 237 -13.20 -3.20 -4.08
CA ILE A 237 -12.75 -2.78 -5.41
C ILE A 237 -13.74 -1.80 -6.02
N THR A 238 -15.03 -2.05 -5.91
CA THR A 238 -16.08 -1.19 -6.48
C THR A 238 -16.04 0.22 -5.89
N VAL A 239 -16.02 0.33 -4.56
CA VAL A 239 -15.92 1.63 -3.86
C VAL A 239 -14.65 2.36 -4.27
N LEU A 240 -13.51 1.67 -4.28
CA LEU A 240 -12.22 2.28 -4.64
C LEU A 240 -12.18 2.80 -6.08
N SER A 241 -12.98 2.21 -6.97
CA SER A 241 -13.02 2.56 -8.41
C SER A 241 -13.94 3.73 -8.72
N ILE A 242 -14.97 3.95 -7.89
CA ILE A 242 -15.91 5.07 -8.04
C ILE A 242 -15.26 6.39 -7.60
N ILE A 243 -14.38 6.34 -6.60
CA ILE A 243 -13.78 7.55 -6.01
C ILE A 243 -13.01 8.40 -7.03
N PRO A 244 -12.12 7.87 -7.89
CA PRO A 244 -11.46 8.67 -8.93
C PRO A 244 -12.45 9.41 -9.85
N ILE A 245 -13.59 8.80 -10.17
CA ILE A 245 -14.63 9.43 -11.00
C ILE A 245 -15.32 10.56 -10.24
N ALA A 246 -15.66 10.36 -8.97
CA ALA A 246 -16.25 11.40 -8.13
C ALA A 246 -15.31 12.60 -7.96
N LEU A 247 -14.02 12.35 -7.74
CA LEU A 247 -12.99 13.39 -7.66
C LEU A 247 -12.81 14.15 -8.99
N MET A 248 -12.94 13.44 -10.12
CA MET A 248 -12.88 14.06 -11.45
C MET A 248 -14.04 15.04 -11.66
N VAL A 249 -15.25 14.69 -11.20
CA VAL A 249 -16.41 15.61 -11.23
C VAL A 249 -16.17 16.83 -10.34
N LEU A 250 -15.63 16.66 -9.14
CA LEU A 250 -15.28 17.78 -8.25
C LEU A 250 -14.22 18.71 -8.86
N THR A 251 -13.22 18.15 -9.55
CA THR A 251 -12.21 18.93 -10.26
C THR A 251 -12.83 19.74 -11.40
N ALA A 252 -13.72 19.12 -12.17
CA ALA A 252 -14.39 19.77 -13.30
C ALA A 252 -15.33 20.89 -12.86
N THR A 253 -15.97 20.76 -11.70
CA THR A 253 -16.84 21.81 -11.13
C THR A 253 -16.06 22.91 -10.40
N GLY A 254 -14.73 22.80 -10.30
CA GLY A 254 -13.83 23.83 -9.77
C GLY A 254 -13.41 23.64 -8.30
N TYR A 255 -13.89 22.58 -7.63
CA TYR A 255 -13.47 22.19 -6.26
C TYR A 255 -12.09 21.50 -6.27
N PHE A 256 -11.09 22.17 -6.84
CA PHE A 256 -9.76 21.61 -7.05
C PHE A 256 -9.01 21.38 -5.73
N TYR A 257 -9.01 22.37 -4.83
CA TYR A 257 -8.43 22.22 -3.48
C TYR A 257 -9.06 21.06 -2.70
N THR A 258 -10.40 20.99 -2.69
CA THR A 258 -11.18 19.90 -2.09
C THR A 258 -10.77 18.55 -2.66
N THR A 259 -10.65 18.47 -3.99
CA THR A 259 -10.26 17.24 -4.68
C THR A 259 -8.89 16.75 -4.21
N LEU A 260 -7.89 17.64 -4.09
CA LEU A 260 -6.54 17.28 -3.67
C LEU A 260 -6.45 16.85 -2.20
N ARG A 261 -7.29 17.44 -1.33
CA ARG A 261 -7.40 17.01 0.08
C ARG A 261 -8.05 15.63 0.18
N LEU A 262 -9.16 15.41 -0.53
CA LEU A 262 -9.84 14.12 -0.57
C LEU A 262 -8.99 13.02 -1.21
N SER A 263 -8.26 13.34 -2.28
CA SER A 263 -7.39 12.39 -2.97
C SER A 263 -6.23 11.93 -2.08
N GLY A 264 -5.67 12.82 -1.25
CA GLY A 264 -4.65 12.45 -0.26
C GLY A 264 -5.16 11.42 0.75
N ARG A 265 -6.36 11.62 1.30
CA ARG A 265 -6.99 10.68 2.24
C ARG A 265 -7.47 9.39 1.58
N TRP A 266 -7.88 9.47 0.33
CA TRP A 266 -8.15 8.30 -0.48
C TRP A 266 -6.88 7.45 -0.68
N ILE A 267 -5.72 8.06 -0.97
CA ILE A 267 -4.43 7.35 -1.05
C ILE A 267 -4.08 6.66 0.28
N GLU A 268 -4.27 7.35 1.42
CA GLU A 268 -4.06 6.73 2.74
C GLU A 268 -5.03 5.56 2.99
N THR A 269 -6.28 5.67 2.53
CA THR A 269 -7.25 4.57 2.57
C THR A 269 -6.81 3.39 1.69
N VAL A 270 -6.22 3.64 0.52
CA VAL A 270 -5.61 2.59 -0.33
C VAL A 270 -4.52 1.86 0.44
N TYR A 271 -3.63 2.59 1.15
CA TYR A 271 -2.60 1.97 1.96
C TYR A 271 -3.18 1.08 3.06
N LEU A 272 -4.19 1.60 3.76
CA LEU A 272 -4.88 0.85 4.81
C LEU A 272 -5.47 -0.45 4.25
N VAL A 273 -6.14 -0.40 3.10
CA VAL A 273 -6.71 -1.58 2.43
C VAL A 273 -5.64 -2.59 2.01
N ILE A 274 -4.50 -2.15 1.49
CA ILE A 274 -3.37 -3.04 1.11
C ILE A 274 -2.80 -3.74 2.34
N ILE A 275 -2.49 -2.98 3.40
CA ILE A 275 -1.94 -3.51 4.65
C ILE A 275 -2.93 -4.46 5.30
N TRP A 276 -4.20 -4.06 5.36
CA TRP A 276 -5.30 -4.86 5.85
C TRP A 276 -5.44 -6.20 5.11
N ASN A 277 -5.39 -6.19 3.77
CA ASN A 277 -5.47 -7.41 2.98
C ASN A 277 -4.31 -8.36 3.30
N LEU A 278 -3.10 -7.82 3.42
CA LEU A 278 -1.91 -8.60 3.79
C LEU A 278 -2.03 -9.20 5.20
N LEU A 279 -2.52 -8.42 6.16
CA LEU A 279 -2.79 -8.88 7.53
C LEU A 279 -3.85 -9.98 7.54
N TYR A 280 -4.95 -9.81 6.79
CA TYR A 280 -6.03 -10.79 6.68
C TYR A 280 -5.52 -12.13 6.16
N GLN A 281 -4.75 -12.12 5.07
CA GLN A 281 -4.14 -13.34 4.52
C GLN A 281 -3.15 -13.99 5.49
N THR A 282 -2.38 -13.18 6.22
CA THR A 282 -1.42 -13.66 7.23
C THR A 282 -2.12 -14.34 8.40
N VAL A 283 -3.22 -13.75 8.89
CA VAL A 283 -4.02 -14.29 9.97
C VAL A 283 -4.72 -15.59 9.55
N LEU A 284 -5.36 -15.62 8.38
CA LEU A 284 -5.97 -16.83 7.84
C LEU A 284 -4.94 -17.95 7.71
N ARG A 285 -3.75 -17.65 7.17
CA ARG A 285 -2.67 -18.62 7.10
C ARG A 285 -2.25 -19.11 8.48
N GLY A 286 -2.06 -18.20 9.43
CA GLY A 286 -1.71 -18.52 10.82
C GLY A 286 -2.73 -19.46 11.48
N LEU A 287 -4.02 -19.16 11.34
CA LEU A 287 -5.12 -20.01 11.83
C LEU A 287 -5.13 -21.38 11.15
N SER A 288 -4.93 -21.46 9.83
CA SER A 288 -4.87 -22.74 9.11
C SER A 288 -3.72 -23.65 9.57
N VAL A 289 -2.58 -23.06 9.95
CA VAL A 289 -1.42 -23.81 10.48
C VAL A 289 -1.69 -24.23 11.93
N ALA A 290 -2.32 -23.36 12.73
CA ALA A 290 -2.76 -23.69 14.08
C ALA A 290 -3.68 -24.91 14.09
N ALA A 291 -4.69 -24.89 13.23
CA ALA A 291 -5.67 -25.96 13.09
C ALA A 291 -5.02 -27.28 12.70
N ARG A 292 -4.15 -27.28 11.68
CA ARG A 292 -3.39 -28.47 11.26
C ARG A 292 -2.56 -29.06 12.40
N ARG A 293 -1.89 -28.22 13.20
CA ARG A 293 -1.12 -28.67 14.37
C ARG A 293 -2.00 -29.25 15.48
N ILE A 294 -3.18 -28.68 15.73
CA ILE A 294 -4.12 -29.20 16.72
C ILE A 294 -4.67 -30.56 16.27
N ALA A 295 -5.08 -30.67 15.01
CA ALA A 295 -5.55 -31.93 14.43
C ALA A 295 -4.47 -33.03 14.54
N TRP A 296 -3.22 -32.70 14.22
CA TRP A 296 -2.09 -33.60 14.38
C TRP A 296 -1.87 -34.05 15.83
N ARG A 297 -1.88 -33.11 16.80
CA ARG A 297 -1.74 -33.45 18.22
C ARG A 297 -2.86 -34.37 18.71
N ARG A 298 -4.11 -34.13 18.26
CA ARG A 298 -5.25 -34.99 18.59
C ARG A 298 -5.10 -36.39 17.99
N ALA A 299 -4.67 -36.50 16.73
CA ALA A 299 -4.40 -37.80 16.10
C ALA A 299 -3.30 -38.58 16.83
N LEU A 300 -2.22 -37.89 17.23
CA LEU A 300 -1.14 -38.50 18.00
C LEU A 300 -1.60 -38.96 19.40
N ALA A 301 -2.40 -38.15 20.10
CA ALA A 301 -2.96 -38.51 21.39
C ALA A 301 -3.90 -39.72 21.30
N ARG A 302 -4.71 -39.83 20.23
CA ARG A 302 -5.53 -41.03 19.96
C ARG A 302 -4.65 -42.27 19.77
N ARG A 303 -3.57 -42.17 18.99
CA ARG A 303 -2.61 -43.28 18.82
C ARG A 303 -1.98 -43.71 20.15
N GLN A 304 -1.60 -42.76 20.99
CA GLN A 304 -1.00 -43.06 22.31
C GLN A 304 -2.00 -43.70 23.27
N ASN A 305 -3.27 -43.30 23.24
CA ASN A 305 -4.31 -43.91 24.07
C ASN A 305 -4.65 -45.33 23.59
N LEU A 306 -4.76 -45.55 22.28
CA LEU A 306 -5.01 -46.89 21.70
C LEU A 306 -3.86 -47.88 22.00
N VAL A 307 -2.61 -47.42 21.97
CA VAL A 307 -1.43 -48.23 22.36
C VAL A 307 -1.42 -48.51 23.87
N LYS A 308 -1.87 -47.57 24.70
CA LYS A 308 -1.97 -47.76 26.16
C LYS A 308 -3.13 -48.68 26.58
N GLU A 309 -4.18 -48.78 25.77
CA GLU A 309 -5.34 -49.65 26.02
C GLU A 309 -5.13 -51.12 25.56
N GLY A 310 -3.92 -51.48 25.10
CA GLY A 310 -3.54 -52.89 24.88
C GLY A 310 -4.17 -53.56 23.65
N ALA A 311 -4.74 -52.80 22.71
CA ALA A 311 -5.26 -53.33 21.46
C ALA A 311 -4.11 -53.56 20.44
N GLU A 312 -3.27 -54.56 20.69
CA GLU A 312 -2.36 -55.12 19.69
C GLU A 312 -3.19 -55.80 18.58
N GLY A 313 -3.55 -55.06 17.53
CA GLY A 313 -4.16 -55.64 16.33
C GLY A 313 -5.22 -54.83 15.59
N ALA A 314 -5.57 -53.62 16.03
CA ALA A 314 -6.51 -52.81 15.25
C ALA A 314 -5.84 -52.26 13.98
N GLU A 315 -6.39 -52.61 12.82
CA GLU A 315 -6.01 -52.13 11.48
C GLU A 315 -5.73 -50.61 11.47
N PRO A 316 -4.77 -50.14 10.65
CA PRO A 316 -4.43 -48.73 10.59
C PRO A 316 -5.69 -47.93 10.25
N PRO A 317 -6.24 -47.11 11.17
CA PRO A 317 -7.39 -46.29 10.83
C PRO A 317 -6.90 -45.32 9.76
N GLU A 318 -7.63 -45.28 8.63
CA GLU A 318 -7.33 -44.44 7.47
C GLU A 318 -6.91 -43.03 7.90
N GLU A 319 -5.94 -42.46 7.18
CA GLU A 319 -5.53 -41.07 7.34
C GLU A 319 -6.80 -40.23 7.50
N PRO A 320 -7.03 -39.56 8.64
CA PRO A 320 -8.27 -38.84 8.84
C PRO A 320 -8.34 -37.81 7.72
N THR A 321 -9.25 -38.03 6.77
CA THR A 321 -9.56 -37.09 5.70
C THR A 321 -9.94 -35.80 6.41
N ILE A 322 -9.00 -34.85 6.40
CA ILE A 322 -9.07 -33.66 7.24
C ILE A 322 -10.21 -32.80 6.71
N ALA A 323 -11.39 -32.97 7.30
CA ALA A 323 -12.40 -31.94 7.25
C ALA A 323 -11.82 -30.73 7.99
N LEU A 324 -11.35 -29.76 7.21
CA LEU A 324 -10.99 -28.40 7.62
C LEU A 324 -12.09 -27.69 8.44
N GLU A 325 -13.26 -28.31 8.59
CA GLU A 325 -14.48 -27.83 9.25
C GLU A 325 -14.38 -27.59 10.77
N GLN A 326 -13.36 -28.13 11.46
CA GLN A 326 -13.18 -27.91 12.91
C GLN A 326 -11.98 -27.00 13.26
N VAL A 327 -11.63 -26.06 12.38
CA VAL A 327 -11.15 -24.77 12.92
C VAL A 327 -12.36 -24.15 13.60
N ASN A 328 -12.27 -23.84 14.89
CA ASN A 328 -13.38 -23.26 15.63
C ASN A 328 -13.87 -22.00 14.89
N GLN A 329 -15.01 -22.11 14.18
CA GLN A 329 -15.59 -21.00 13.40
C GLN A 329 -15.76 -19.75 14.27
N GLN A 330 -15.97 -19.96 15.57
CA GLN A 330 -16.01 -18.91 16.58
C GLN A 330 -14.68 -18.15 16.69
N THR A 331 -13.54 -18.82 16.73
CA THR A 331 -12.22 -18.16 16.75
C THR A 331 -12.01 -17.36 15.48
N LEU A 332 -12.34 -17.91 14.31
CA LEU A 332 -12.25 -17.18 13.05
C LEU A 332 -13.15 -15.92 13.09
N ARG A 333 -14.41 -16.05 13.51
CA ARG A 333 -15.34 -14.90 13.62
C ARG A 333 -14.83 -13.84 14.59
N ILE A 334 -14.35 -14.21 15.78
CA ILE A 334 -13.82 -13.27 16.77
C ILE A 334 -12.59 -12.55 16.22
N THR A 335 -11.65 -13.28 15.63
CA THR A 335 -10.46 -12.68 15.03
C THR A 335 -10.84 -11.73 13.91
N MET A 336 -11.79 -12.11 13.05
CA MET A 336 -12.30 -11.23 12.00
C MET A 336 -12.96 -9.97 12.55
N LEU A 337 -13.77 -10.08 13.60
CA LEU A 337 -14.42 -8.94 14.24
C LEU A 337 -13.39 -7.97 14.83
N LEU A 338 -12.39 -8.46 15.56
CA LEU A 338 -11.30 -7.65 16.11
C LEU A 338 -10.52 -6.94 15.02
N MET A 339 -10.21 -7.66 13.95
CA MET A 339 -9.58 -7.07 12.79
C MET A 339 -10.50 -5.94 12.25
N PHE A 340 -11.80 -6.18 12.03
CA PHE A 340 -12.68 -5.17 11.43
C PHE A 340 -12.83 -3.93 12.32
N ALA A 341 -12.85 -4.12 13.64
CA ALA A 341 -12.80 -3.02 14.59
C ALA A 341 -11.51 -2.20 14.43
N LEU A 342 -10.35 -2.85 14.32
CA LEU A 342 -9.07 -2.18 14.06
C LEU A 342 -9.09 -1.40 12.74
N PHE A 343 -9.63 -2.01 11.67
CA PHE A 343 -9.80 -1.32 10.38
C PHE A 343 -10.69 -0.07 10.54
N GLY A 344 -11.82 -0.18 11.24
CA GLY A 344 -12.74 0.91 11.48
C GLY A 344 -12.10 2.08 12.26
N VAL A 345 -11.32 1.78 13.29
CA VAL A 345 -10.58 2.80 14.07
C VAL A 345 -9.54 3.51 13.21
N MET A 346 -8.74 2.76 12.44
CA MET A 346 -7.73 3.35 11.56
C MET A 346 -8.35 4.15 10.42
N PHE A 347 -9.45 3.66 9.85
CA PHE A 347 -10.22 4.38 8.84
C PHE A 347 -10.80 5.68 9.41
N TRP A 348 -11.39 5.63 10.60
CA TRP A 348 -11.86 6.82 11.29
C TRP A 348 -10.71 7.82 11.52
N ALA A 349 -9.53 7.38 11.95
CA ALA A 349 -8.39 8.27 12.17
C ALA A 349 -7.89 8.99 10.90
N ILE A 350 -8.06 8.39 9.71
CA ILE A 350 -7.73 9.04 8.43
C ILE A 350 -8.73 10.15 8.09
N TRP A 351 -10.00 9.91 8.41
CA TRP A 351 -11.11 10.77 8.00
C TRP A 351 -11.62 11.71 9.12
N SER A 352 -11.18 11.53 10.37
CA SER A 352 -11.68 12.27 11.53
C SER A 352 -11.47 13.77 11.37
N ASP A 353 -10.30 14.22 10.93
CA ASP A 353 -9.99 15.64 10.73
C ASP A 353 -10.91 16.37 9.74
N LEU A 354 -11.66 15.63 8.92
CA LEU A 354 -12.64 16.18 7.99
C LEU A 354 -14.03 16.28 8.64
N ILE A 355 -14.33 15.39 9.59
CA ILE A 355 -15.63 15.26 10.25
C ILE A 355 -15.68 16.12 11.52
N THR A 356 -14.55 16.22 12.24
CA THR A 356 -14.35 16.97 13.48
C THR A 356 -13.46 18.18 13.22
#